data_AF-A0A2V0P4I6-F1
#
_entry.id   AF-A0A2V0P4I6-F1
#
_cell.length_a   1.000
_cell.length_b   1.000
_cell.length_c   1.000
_cell.angle_alpha   90.00
_cell.angle_beta   90.00
_cell.angle_gamma   90.00
#
_symmetry.space_group_name_H-M   'P 1'
#
loop_
_entity.id
_entity.type
_entity.pdbx_description
1 polymer ?
#
loop_
_entity_poly.entity_id
_entity_poly.type
_entity_poly.pdbx_seq_one_letter_code
_entity_poly.pdbx_strand_id
1 'polypeptide(L)'
;MQTCRGPLPRQQALSRPSRLSGHGFARPIGPGPVGCRVLPGSARPSVAQPEEASSSSARLPGALQKHQDAIAPAATSSSAACGGAERARATQRGAADAAGPSPACLSAQLQQQGQQQQEGQRRQRWWPSLRLPRREADAGGAAAATRVFAFAAAAAGVMGSGFSVEGPWSVAEALGVLAAIITVHECGHFLAARLQGIHVTEFSIGFGPQLWKRKPEGGSVEYSLRAIPLGGYVAFPDDDPKSGFEKDDPDLLNNRPIGQRAVVISAGVVANIVFAFAVLFAQIGTVGKAESAYLPGVKVPDVNAGGVAERAGIRAGDVLLRVGEYEVRAAPDQVAAVVSTIKAHAGEELRVELDRSGQRLSVPVTPVTGRDGRGAIGVSLYSNTYIKHTKPDGFGGLLRMTSSEFNRISGIVLGGLKSIITNFSNTVGQISGPVAIVAKGSEIARTDSAGLFQFAAIVNINLAAVNLLPLPALDGGYLLLLIIEAVRGGKKLPQALEQGVMASGLLLMMFLGVGLVIRDTLNLL
;
A
#
# COMPACT_ATOMS: atom_id res chain seq x y z
N MET A 1 13.19 40.60 6.60
CA MET A 1 12.77 41.99 6.29
C MET A 1 12.42 42.70 7.59
N GLN A 2 12.78 43.98 7.66
CA GLN A 2 12.73 44.86 8.83
C GLN A 2 11.34 45.04 9.43
N THR A 3 11.37 45.21 10.75
CA THR A 3 10.30 45.56 11.67
C THR A 3 9.68 46.93 11.40
N CYS A 4 8.36 47.06 11.57
CA CYS A 4 7.71 48.31 11.99
C CYS A 4 6.52 47.99 12.90
N ARG A 5 6.60 48.48 14.15
CA ARG A 5 5.52 48.50 15.16
C ARG A 5 4.75 49.82 15.04
N GLY A 6 3.43 49.78 15.20
CA GLY A 6 2.56 50.94 15.44
C GLY A 6 1.24 50.50 16.12
N PRO A 7 0.61 51.32 16.97
CA PRO A 7 -0.11 50.84 18.16
C PRO A 7 -1.64 50.70 18.02
N LEU A 8 -2.21 49.86 18.89
CA LEU A 8 -3.65 49.69 19.17
C LEU A 8 -4.28 50.90 19.87
N PRO A 9 -5.60 51.13 19.72
CA PRO A 9 -6.41 51.80 20.73
C PRO A 9 -7.45 50.88 21.40
N ARG A 10 -7.74 51.24 22.66
CA ARG A 10 -8.66 50.62 23.64
C ARG A 10 -10.13 51.03 23.43
N GLN A 11 -10.97 50.13 23.94
CA GLN A 11 -12.42 50.07 24.26
C GLN A 11 -13.28 51.34 24.56
N GLN A 12 -14.61 51.08 24.53
CA GLN A 12 -15.77 51.73 25.19
C GLN A 12 -16.57 52.74 24.30
N ALA A 13 -17.91 52.86 24.31
CA ALA A 13 -19.00 52.27 25.08
C ALA A 13 -20.38 52.45 24.37
N LEU A 14 -21.33 51.61 24.79
CA LEU A 14 -22.80 51.70 24.82
C LEU A 14 -23.53 53.01 24.42
N SER A 15 -24.61 52.84 23.63
CA SER A 15 -25.88 53.57 23.83
C SER A 15 -27.06 52.86 23.14
N ARG A 16 -28.08 52.50 23.95
CA ARG A 16 -29.44 52.09 23.52
C ARG A 16 -30.22 53.29 22.93
N PRO A 17 -31.37 53.04 22.28
CA PRO A 17 -32.62 53.47 22.93
C PRO A 17 -33.76 52.44 22.89
N SER A 18 -34.76 52.80 23.67
CA SER A 18 -35.83 52.03 24.31
C SER A 18 -37.15 52.02 23.53
N ARG A 19 -37.93 50.93 23.75
CA ARG A 19 -39.40 50.86 24.03
C ARG A 19 -40.39 51.54 23.05
N LEU A 20 -41.52 50.92 22.64
CA LEU A 20 -42.69 50.53 23.45
C LEU A 20 -43.73 49.73 22.64
N SER A 21 -44.50 48.89 23.36
CA SER A 21 -45.89 48.39 23.15
C SER A 21 -46.27 47.68 21.83
N GLY A 22 -47.06 46.61 21.82
CA GLY A 22 -47.89 45.92 22.81
C GLY A 22 -48.79 44.90 22.07
N HIS A 23 -49.28 43.89 22.80
CA HIS A 23 -50.42 42.96 22.58
C HIS A 23 -51.04 42.79 21.17
N GLY A 24 -51.46 41.62 20.69
CA GLY A 24 -51.73 40.31 21.27
C GLY A 24 -52.58 39.48 20.28
N PHE A 25 -52.55 38.15 20.45
CA PHE A 25 -53.54 37.12 20.08
C PHE A 25 -54.35 37.18 18.76
N ALA A 26 -54.20 36.12 17.94
CA ALA A 26 -55.24 35.12 17.57
C ALA A 26 -55.15 34.63 16.10
N ARG A 27 -55.20 33.30 15.93
CA ARG A 27 -55.38 32.54 14.66
C ARG A 27 -56.90 32.50 14.27
N PRO A 28 -57.36 31.63 13.33
CA PRO A 28 -57.16 31.59 11.87
C PRO A 28 -58.51 31.43 11.10
N ILE A 29 -58.65 31.84 9.83
CA ILE A 29 -59.77 31.42 8.95
C ILE A 29 -59.32 31.40 7.47
N GLY A 30 -59.41 30.25 6.79
CA GLY A 30 -59.63 30.16 5.32
C GLY A 30 -61.12 29.90 5.04
N PRO A 31 -61.63 29.62 3.81
CA PRO A 31 -60.93 29.25 2.55
C PRO A 31 -61.53 29.84 1.22
N GLY A 32 -60.86 29.57 0.08
CA GLY A 32 -61.49 29.29 -1.24
C GLY A 32 -61.76 30.44 -2.24
N PRO A 33 -62.24 30.15 -3.47
CA PRO A 33 -61.44 29.71 -4.65
C PRO A 33 -61.86 30.36 -6.00
N VAL A 34 -61.01 30.37 -7.05
CA VAL A 34 -61.35 30.50 -8.50
C VAL A 34 -60.12 30.01 -9.32
N GLY A 35 -60.12 29.29 -10.44
CA GLY A 35 -61.11 28.75 -11.40
C GLY A 35 -60.37 28.43 -12.72
N CYS A 36 -60.75 27.33 -13.39
CA CYS A 36 -60.10 26.70 -14.56
C CYS A 36 -60.21 27.46 -15.90
N ARG A 37 -59.32 27.16 -16.88
CA ARG A 37 -59.71 27.03 -18.31
C ARG A 37 -58.73 26.19 -19.14
N VAL A 38 -59.27 25.49 -20.14
CA VAL A 38 -58.70 24.40 -20.96
C VAL A 38 -58.87 24.74 -22.46
N LEU A 39 -57.78 24.57 -23.25
CA LEU A 39 -57.61 24.24 -24.70
C LEU A 39 -58.25 25.14 -25.80
N PRO A 40 -57.97 24.97 -27.14
CA PRO A 40 -57.13 23.99 -27.89
C PRO A 40 -56.23 24.56 -29.05
N GLY A 41 -55.45 23.68 -29.72
CA GLY A 41 -55.47 23.64 -31.21
C GLY A 41 -54.19 23.90 -32.04
N SER A 42 -53.68 22.81 -32.65
CA SER A 42 -53.14 22.66 -34.03
C SER A 42 -51.92 23.46 -34.54
N ALA A 43 -50.88 22.76 -35.01
CA ALA A 43 -50.60 22.56 -36.45
C ALA A 43 -49.23 21.88 -36.69
N ARG A 44 -49.22 20.80 -37.50
CA ARG A 44 -48.05 20.35 -38.27
C ARG A 44 -47.97 21.18 -39.57
N PRO A 45 -46.82 21.21 -40.25
CA PRO A 45 -46.74 20.35 -41.44
C PRO A 45 -45.41 19.62 -41.65
N SER A 46 -45.53 18.61 -42.50
CA SER A 46 -44.51 17.77 -43.13
C SER A 46 -43.70 18.54 -44.18
N VAL A 47 -42.40 18.24 -44.31
CA VAL A 47 -41.69 18.25 -45.61
C VAL A 47 -40.78 17.03 -45.66
N ALA A 48 -40.85 16.32 -46.78
CA ALA A 48 -40.10 15.13 -47.12
C ALA A 48 -39.11 15.43 -48.26
N GLN A 49 -37.96 14.74 -48.23
CA GLN A 49 -37.12 14.29 -49.37
C GLN A 49 -36.31 15.33 -50.18
N PRO A 50 -35.35 14.92 -51.07
CA PRO A 50 -34.40 13.78 -51.08
C PRO A 50 -32.96 14.18 -51.57
N GLU A 51 -32.12 13.19 -51.91
CA GLU A 51 -30.87 13.25 -52.72
C GLU A 51 -29.57 13.73 -52.01
N GLU A 52 -28.37 13.18 -52.23
CA GLU A 52 -27.78 12.47 -53.37
C GLU A 52 -26.87 11.28 -52.96
N ALA A 53 -26.73 10.36 -53.92
CA ALA A 53 -25.82 9.24 -53.94
C ALA A 53 -24.55 9.54 -54.78
N SER A 54 -23.57 8.64 -54.65
CA SER A 54 -22.48 8.31 -55.60
C SER A 54 -21.17 9.11 -55.47
N SER A 55 -20.12 8.47 -54.95
CA SER A 55 -18.98 7.89 -55.71
C SER A 55 -17.75 8.81 -55.60
N SER A 56 -16.48 8.39 -55.45
CA SER A 56 -15.78 7.24 -56.00
C SER A 56 -14.37 7.12 -55.37
N SER A 57 -13.95 5.88 -55.10
CA SER A 57 -12.63 5.27 -55.36
C SER A 57 -11.32 5.75 -54.71
N ALA A 58 -10.73 4.89 -53.86
CA ALA A 58 -9.50 4.09 -54.11
C ALA A 58 -9.30 3.08 -52.94
N ARG A 59 -9.57 1.77 -53.07
CA ARG A 59 -8.71 0.62 -53.52
C ARG A 59 -7.33 0.57 -52.87
N LEU A 60 -6.76 -0.53 -52.35
CA LEU A 60 -7.01 -2.00 -52.21
C LEU A 60 -5.83 -2.54 -51.33
N PRO A 61 -5.63 -3.85 -51.05
CA PRO A 61 -6.49 -4.82 -50.38
C PRO A 61 -5.79 -5.65 -49.28
N GLY A 62 -6.61 -6.27 -48.42
CA GLY A 62 -6.27 -7.51 -47.74
C GLY A 62 -6.76 -8.73 -48.54
N ALA A 63 -6.00 -9.82 -48.47
CA ALA A 63 -6.27 -11.18 -48.94
C ALA A 63 -5.15 -12.06 -48.35
N LEU A 64 -5.30 -13.33 -47.97
CA LEU A 64 -6.33 -14.32 -48.25
C LEU A 64 -6.16 -15.50 -47.28
N GLN A 65 -7.18 -16.35 -47.28
CA GLN A 65 -7.45 -17.46 -46.39
C GLN A 65 -7.26 -18.80 -47.12
N LYS A 66 -6.86 -19.83 -46.34
CA LYS A 66 -7.06 -21.29 -46.52
C LYS A 66 -6.53 -21.99 -47.77
N HIS A 67 -5.78 -23.08 -47.53
CA HIS A 67 -6.09 -24.40 -48.12
C HIS A 67 -5.62 -25.55 -47.19
N GLN A 68 -6.43 -26.60 -47.14
CA GLN A 68 -6.21 -27.93 -46.53
C GLN A 68 -5.20 -28.73 -47.41
N ASP A 69 -4.53 -29.83 -47.02
CA ASP A 69 -5.00 -31.11 -46.48
C ASP A 69 -3.82 -31.98 -45.98
N ALA A 70 -4.15 -32.92 -45.07
CA ALA A 70 -3.62 -34.28 -44.81
C ALA A 70 -2.08 -34.55 -44.89
N ILE A 71 -1.45 -35.25 -43.92
CA ILE A 71 -1.54 -36.71 -43.68
C ILE A 71 -0.92 -37.00 -42.28
N ALA A 72 -1.51 -37.97 -41.56
CA ALA A 72 -0.99 -38.62 -40.35
C ALA A 72 -0.74 -40.12 -40.65
N PRO A 73 -0.41 -41.01 -39.70
CA PRO A 73 0.62 -41.00 -38.64
C PRO A 73 1.45 -42.32 -38.63
N ALA A 74 2.44 -42.46 -37.74
CA ALA A 74 2.76 -43.76 -37.13
C ALA A 74 3.63 -43.61 -35.87
N ALA A 75 3.13 -44.14 -34.76
CA ALA A 75 3.86 -44.48 -33.54
C ALA A 75 3.86 -46.02 -33.39
N THR A 76 4.98 -46.60 -33.00
CA THR A 76 5.16 -48.00 -32.52
C THR A 76 6.40 -47.95 -31.61
N SER A 77 6.37 -48.21 -30.29
CA SER A 77 6.02 -49.40 -29.48
C SER A 77 7.25 -50.21 -29.06
N SER A 78 7.22 -50.72 -27.81
CA SER A 78 7.95 -51.87 -27.26
C SER A 78 9.44 -51.66 -26.89
N SER A 79 9.84 -51.70 -25.60
CA SER A 79 9.96 -52.85 -24.67
C SER A 79 11.03 -53.88 -25.07
N ALA A 80 12.00 -54.12 -24.18
CA ALA A 80 12.48 -55.45 -23.77
C ALA A 80 13.79 -55.36 -22.96
N ALA A 81 13.80 -56.06 -21.83
CA ALA A 81 14.96 -56.40 -21.02
C ALA A 81 15.67 -57.65 -21.55
N CYS A 82 16.96 -57.81 -21.22
CA CYS A 82 17.74 -59.05 -21.01
C CYS A 82 19.22 -58.62 -20.85
N GLY A 83 20.07 -59.09 -19.94
CA GLY A 83 20.04 -60.29 -19.08
C GLY A 83 21.24 -61.18 -19.40
N GLY A 84 22.24 -61.22 -18.50
CA GLY A 84 23.29 -62.26 -18.38
C GLY A 84 24.39 -62.25 -19.45
N ALA A 85 25.59 -62.83 -19.27
CA ALA A 85 26.26 -63.49 -18.16
C ALA A 85 27.74 -63.75 -18.55
N GLU A 86 28.60 -63.95 -17.55
CA GLU A 86 29.79 -64.84 -17.50
C GLU A 86 31.00 -64.62 -18.44
N ARG A 87 32.17 -64.24 -17.88
CA ARG A 87 33.29 -65.11 -17.38
C ARG A 87 33.99 -65.95 -18.45
N ALA A 88 35.27 -65.65 -18.73
CA ALA A 88 36.43 -66.52 -18.39
C ALA A 88 37.75 -66.02 -19.02
N ARG A 89 38.84 -66.38 -18.33
CA ARG A 89 40.27 -66.04 -18.55
C ARG A 89 40.88 -66.73 -19.77
N ALA A 90 41.91 -66.12 -20.38
CA ALA A 90 43.29 -66.64 -20.38
C ALA A 90 44.26 -65.83 -21.28
N THR A 91 45.33 -65.33 -20.64
CA THR A 91 46.73 -65.17 -21.08
C THR A 91 47.13 -65.28 -22.57
N GLN A 92 47.85 -64.27 -23.08
CA GLN A 92 49.17 -64.44 -23.69
C GLN A 92 49.96 -63.11 -23.82
N ARG A 93 51.28 -63.26 -23.94
CA ARG A 93 52.36 -62.29 -23.74
C ARG A 93 52.60 -61.38 -24.95
N GLY A 94 53.16 -60.18 -24.70
CA GLY A 94 54.25 -59.62 -25.52
C GLY A 94 54.01 -58.26 -26.16
N ALA A 95 55.11 -57.48 -26.17
CA ALA A 95 55.39 -56.25 -26.92
C ALA A 95 54.90 -54.91 -26.31
N ALA A 96 55.90 -54.09 -26.00
CA ALA A 96 55.79 -52.69 -25.62
C ALA A 96 55.44 -51.85 -26.84
N ASP A 97 54.52 -50.89 -26.68
CA ASP A 97 54.47 -49.67 -27.48
C ASP A 97 53.75 -48.57 -26.70
N ALA A 98 54.28 -47.35 -26.85
CA ALA A 98 53.84 -46.15 -26.17
C ALA A 98 52.45 -45.71 -26.65
N ALA A 99 51.50 -45.62 -25.71
CA ALA A 99 50.22 -44.93 -25.91
C ALA A 99 49.75 -44.33 -24.56
N GLY A 100 49.48 -43.03 -24.56
CA GLY A 100 49.03 -42.27 -23.39
C GLY A 100 47.68 -42.74 -22.83
N PRO A 101 47.33 -42.36 -21.59
CA PRO A 101 46.13 -42.85 -20.94
C PRO A 101 44.86 -42.31 -21.65
N SER A 102 43.90 -43.20 -21.86
CA SER A 102 42.55 -42.88 -22.36
C SER A 102 41.79 -41.92 -21.42
N PRO A 103 40.80 -41.15 -21.92
CA PRO A 103 40.13 -40.06 -21.21
C PRO A 103 39.32 -40.46 -19.96
N ALA A 104 39.26 -41.75 -19.61
CA ALA A 104 38.63 -42.24 -18.39
C ALA A 104 39.56 -42.24 -17.15
N CYS A 105 40.88 -42.10 -17.32
CA CYS A 105 41.83 -41.97 -16.20
C CYS A 105 42.16 -40.51 -15.85
N LEU A 106 41.98 -39.57 -16.79
CA LEU A 106 42.23 -38.13 -16.53
C LEU A 106 41.13 -37.50 -15.64
N SER A 107 39.92 -38.05 -15.66
CA SER A 107 38.80 -37.62 -14.83
C SER A 107 38.89 -38.12 -13.38
N ALA A 108 39.53 -39.27 -13.14
CA ALA A 108 39.74 -39.80 -11.79
C ALA A 108 40.85 -39.04 -11.03
N GLN A 109 41.83 -38.46 -11.73
CA GLN A 109 42.98 -37.78 -11.12
C GLN A 109 42.73 -36.30 -10.79
N LEU A 110 41.81 -35.64 -11.50
CA LEU A 110 41.35 -34.28 -11.16
C LEU A 110 40.34 -34.27 -10.00
N GLN A 111 39.66 -35.39 -9.75
CA GLN A 111 38.67 -35.50 -8.66
C GLN A 111 39.32 -35.77 -7.29
N GLN A 112 40.57 -36.26 -7.25
CA GLN A 112 41.33 -36.49 -6.02
C GLN A 112 42.11 -35.26 -5.53
N GLN A 113 42.48 -34.31 -6.40
CA GLN A 113 43.12 -33.04 -6.00
C GLN A 113 42.13 -32.00 -5.43
N GLY A 114 40.83 -32.09 -5.76
CA GLY A 114 39.80 -31.20 -5.21
C GLY A 114 39.40 -31.50 -3.77
N GLN A 115 39.64 -32.73 -3.27
CA GLN A 115 39.28 -33.12 -1.89
C GLN A 115 40.39 -32.86 -0.87
N GLN A 116 41.67 -32.79 -1.27
CA GLN A 116 42.77 -32.51 -0.32
C GLN A 116 42.94 -31.04 0.07
N GLN A 117 42.28 -30.09 -0.60
CA GLN A 117 42.31 -28.67 -0.20
C GLN A 117 41.25 -28.27 0.85
N GLN A 118 40.27 -29.12 1.17
CA GLN A 118 39.25 -28.82 2.19
C GLN A 118 39.46 -29.52 3.55
N GLU A 119 40.43 -30.43 3.67
CA GLU A 119 40.79 -31.09 4.94
C GLU A 119 41.89 -30.38 5.75
N GLY A 120 42.38 -29.23 5.28
CA GLY A 120 43.49 -28.49 5.91
C GLY A 120 43.14 -27.58 7.09
N GLN A 121 41.87 -27.43 7.48
CA GLN A 121 41.49 -26.53 8.58
C GLN A 121 40.60 -27.22 9.61
N ARG A 122 41.18 -28.22 10.29
CA ARG A 122 40.69 -28.67 11.60
C ARG A 122 41.84 -28.69 12.61
N ARG A 123 41.51 -28.17 13.81
CA ARG A 123 42.14 -28.30 15.15
C ARG A 123 43.00 -27.09 15.54
N GLN A 124 42.85 -26.50 16.74
CA GLN A 124 42.92 -27.10 18.09
C GLN A 124 42.03 -26.32 19.10
N ARG A 125 41.05 -26.90 19.82
CA ARG A 125 41.04 -27.65 21.11
C ARG A 125 41.42 -26.81 22.36
N TRP A 126 40.54 -26.75 23.39
CA TRP A 126 40.78 -26.96 24.86
C TRP A 126 39.62 -26.45 25.76
N TRP A 127 38.84 -27.34 26.39
CA TRP A 127 38.60 -27.48 27.87
C TRP A 127 37.56 -28.61 28.17
N PRO A 128 37.55 -29.25 29.37
CA PRO A 128 36.76 -30.44 29.70
C PRO A 128 35.44 -30.15 30.45
N SER A 129 34.51 -31.09 30.30
CA SER A 129 33.34 -31.46 31.13
C SER A 129 32.91 -30.56 32.29
N LEU A 130 31.61 -30.19 32.34
CA LEU A 130 30.80 -30.29 33.57
C LEU A 130 29.28 -30.33 33.27
N ARG A 131 28.54 -30.88 34.22
CA ARG A 131 27.16 -31.42 34.14
C ARG A 131 26.06 -30.35 34.11
N LEU A 132 24.91 -30.76 33.54
CA LEU A 132 23.52 -30.26 33.59
C LEU A 132 23.07 -29.64 34.95
N PRO A 133 21.84 -29.12 35.13
CA PRO A 133 20.89 -28.37 34.26
C PRO A 133 20.36 -27.09 34.97
N ARG A 134 19.59 -26.21 34.30
CA ARG A 134 18.44 -25.53 34.93
C ARG A 134 17.55 -24.77 33.94
N ARG A 135 16.27 -25.11 34.00
CA ARG A 135 15.13 -24.27 33.60
C ARG A 135 15.22 -22.92 34.31
N GLU A 136 15.16 -21.84 33.56
CA GLU A 136 14.49 -20.60 33.98
C GLU A 136 13.60 -20.18 32.80
N ALA A 137 12.32 -20.55 32.91
CA ALA A 137 11.26 -20.00 32.10
C ALA A 137 10.92 -18.64 32.71
N ASP A 138 11.57 -17.58 32.23
CA ASP A 138 11.38 -16.25 32.77
C ASP A 138 10.21 -15.52 32.11
N ALA A 139 9.49 -14.80 32.97
CA ALA A 139 8.32 -13.96 32.75
C ALA A 139 8.59 -12.78 31.78
N GLY A 140 8.89 -13.08 30.52
CA GLY A 140 9.34 -12.11 29.51
C GLY A 140 8.25 -11.41 28.69
N GLY A 141 6.98 -11.84 28.79
CA GLY A 141 5.90 -11.37 27.90
C GLY A 141 5.64 -9.86 27.97
N ALA A 142 5.60 -9.29 29.17
CA ALA A 142 5.36 -7.85 29.36
C ALA A 142 6.60 -7.01 28.99
N ALA A 143 7.79 -7.45 29.38
CA ALA A 143 9.05 -6.75 29.12
C ALA A 143 9.39 -6.70 27.62
N ALA A 144 9.00 -7.72 26.85
CA ALA A 144 9.22 -7.75 25.41
C ALA A 144 8.29 -6.81 24.65
N ALA A 145 7.00 -6.74 25.04
CA ALA A 145 6.07 -5.76 24.47
C ALA A 145 6.52 -4.32 24.72
N THR A 146 7.05 -4.01 25.92
CA THR A 146 7.63 -2.71 26.24
C THR A 146 8.85 -2.39 25.36
N ARG A 147 9.68 -3.39 25.03
CA ARG A 147 10.86 -3.21 24.16
C ARG A 147 10.49 -2.96 22.70
N VAL A 148 9.45 -3.62 22.18
CA VAL A 148 8.92 -3.33 20.82
C VAL A 148 8.39 -1.91 20.75
N PHE A 149 7.59 -1.48 21.73
CA PHE A 149 7.09 -0.12 21.80
C PHE A 149 8.22 0.91 21.93
N ALA A 150 9.26 0.61 22.72
CA ALA A 150 10.42 1.49 22.86
C ALA A 150 11.23 1.58 21.55
N PHE A 151 11.41 0.48 20.83
CA PHE A 151 12.09 0.47 19.52
C PHE A 151 11.28 1.22 18.46
N ALA A 152 9.97 0.96 18.39
CA ALA A 152 9.03 1.69 17.54
C ALA A 152 9.03 3.20 17.83
N ALA A 153 9.02 3.57 19.11
CA ALA A 153 9.08 4.96 19.55
C ALA A 153 10.45 5.61 19.23
N ALA A 154 11.55 4.87 19.38
CA ALA A 154 12.88 5.36 19.02
C ALA A 154 13.02 5.56 17.51
N ALA A 155 12.54 4.61 16.70
CA ALA A 155 12.49 4.73 15.25
C ALA A 155 11.62 5.92 14.79
N ALA A 156 10.48 6.15 15.45
CA ALA A 156 9.64 7.31 15.20
C ALA A 156 10.31 8.63 15.65
N GLY A 157 11.07 8.61 16.76
CA GLY A 157 11.81 9.77 17.26
C GLY A 157 12.94 10.21 16.33
N VAL A 158 13.61 9.26 15.66
CA VAL A 158 14.64 9.56 14.65
C VAL A 158 14.05 10.27 13.42
N MET A 159 12.76 10.05 13.09
CA MET A 159 12.07 10.77 12.02
C MET A 159 11.70 12.22 12.39
N GLY A 160 11.75 12.59 13.68
CA GLY A 160 11.33 13.91 14.18
C GLY A 160 12.43 14.96 14.26
N SER A 161 13.71 14.58 14.10
CA SER A 161 14.79 15.57 13.99
C SER A 161 14.81 16.13 12.57
N GLY A 162 14.47 17.41 12.42
CA GLY A 162 14.38 18.08 11.13
C GLY A 162 15.65 17.91 10.29
N PHE A 163 15.52 17.15 9.21
CA PHE A 163 16.50 17.08 8.14
C PHE A 163 15.96 17.89 6.96
N SER A 164 16.76 18.83 6.48
CA SER A 164 16.47 19.58 5.27
C SER A 164 17.74 19.60 4.45
N VAL A 165 17.77 18.84 3.35
CA VAL A 165 18.83 18.95 2.35
C VAL A 165 18.23 18.69 0.97
N GLU A 166 18.14 19.74 0.17
CA GLU A 166 17.69 19.70 -1.23
C GLU A 166 18.59 18.74 -2.04
N GLY A 167 18.03 17.66 -2.60
CA GLY A 167 18.80 16.73 -3.44
C GLY A 167 18.23 15.30 -3.59
N PRO A 168 19.03 14.35 -4.13
CA PRO A 168 18.72 12.92 -4.18
C PRO A 168 18.55 12.28 -2.78
N TRP A 169 18.84 13.03 -1.72
CA TRP A 169 18.69 12.60 -0.34
C TRP A 169 17.24 12.32 0.07
N SER A 170 16.26 13.02 -0.51
CA SER A 170 14.84 12.76 -0.22
C SER A 170 14.38 11.37 -0.67
N VAL A 171 15.03 10.82 -1.71
CA VAL A 171 14.84 9.43 -2.13
C VAL A 171 15.44 8.48 -1.09
N ALA A 172 16.63 8.79 -0.56
CA ALA A 172 17.25 8.03 0.51
C ALA A 172 16.40 8.06 1.80
N GLU A 173 15.77 9.18 2.12
CA GLU A 173 14.83 9.32 3.24
C GLU A 173 13.58 8.45 3.04
N ALA A 174 12.96 8.52 1.86
CA ALA A 174 11.82 7.66 1.52
C ALA A 174 12.18 6.16 1.58
N LEU A 175 13.34 5.78 1.05
CA LEU A 175 13.87 4.42 1.15
C LEU A 175 14.19 4.03 2.60
N GLY A 176 14.70 4.96 3.40
CA GLY A 176 14.95 4.76 4.83
C GLY A 176 13.68 4.50 5.62
N VAL A 177 12.60 5.25 5.33
CA VAL A 177 11.27 4.99 5.90
C VAL A 177 10.79 3.58 5.52
N LEU A 178 10.87 3.21 4.24
CA LEU A 178 10.47 1.86 3.79
C LEU A 178 11.30 0.76 4.46
N ALA A 179 12.62 0.94 4.54
CA ALA A 179 13.52 0.01 5.21
C ALA A 179 13.19 -0.14 6.69
N ALA A 180 12.87 0.95 7.39
CA ALA A 180 12.46 0.93 8.79
C ALA A 180 11.15 0.15 8.98
N ILE A 181 10.15 0.39 8.12
CA ILE A 181 8.85 -0.31 8.16
C ILE A 181 9.05 -1.82 7.99
N ILE A 182 9.82 -2.23 6.98
CA ILE A 182 10.10 -3.66 6.74
C ILE A 182 10.91 -4.24 7.90
N THR A 183 11.91 -3.54 8.41
CA THR A 183 12.70 -4.02 9.55
C THR A 183 11.84 -4.24 10.79
N VAL A 184 10.87 -3.37 11.06
CA VAL A 184 9.93 -3.53 12.17
C VAL A 184 9.02 -4.73 11.96
N HIS A 185 8.56 -4.97 10.73
CA HIS A 185 7.81 -6.17 10.36
C HIS A 185 8.59 -7.46 10.67
N GLU A 186 9.82 -7.57 10.15
CA GLU A 186 10.69 -8.73 10.38
C GLU A 186 11.02 -8.90 11.87
N CYS A 187 11.23 -7.78 12.58
CA CYS A 187 11.47 -7.78 14.01
C CYS A 187 10.28 -8.39 14.78
N GLY A 188 9.05 -8.21 14.29
CA GLY A 188 7.85 -8.84 14.84
C GLY A 188 7.97 -10.37 14.86
N HIS A 189 8.21 -10.99 13.70
CA HIS A 189 8.40 -12.45 13.59
C HIS A 189 9.57 -12.93 14.44
N PHE A 190 10.72 -12.24 14.33
CA PHE A 190 11.93 -12.58 15.05
C PHE A 190 11.70 -12.59 16.57
N LEU A 191 11.11 -11.52 17.09
CA LEU A 191 10.87 -11.41 18.52
C LEU A 191 9.85 -12.46 18.99
N ALA A 192 8.75 -12.65 18.27
CA ALA A 192 7.76 -13.66 18.62
C ALA A 192 8.34 -15.08 18.62
N ALA A 193 9.24 -15.40 17.69
CA ALA A 193 9.94 -16.68 17.67
C ALA A 193 10.88 -16.81 18.89
N ARG A 194 11.72 -15.80 19.14
CA ARG A 194 12.70 -15.83 20.23
C ARG A 194 12.06 -15.89 21.62
N LEU A 195 10.93 -15.22 21.82
CA LEU A 195 10.17 -15.27 23.09
C LEU A 195 9.53 -16.64 23.35
N GLN A 196 9.22 -17.38 22.29
CA GLN A 196 8.69 -18.74 22.37
C GLN A 196 9.80 -19.80 22.33
N GLY A 197 11.07 -19.39 22.39
CA GLY A 197 12.21 -20.29 22.32
C GLY A 197 12.37 -21.01 20.98
N ILE A 198 11.74 -20.51 19.91
CA ILE A 198 11.83 -21.11 18.57
C ILE A 198 13.19 -20.76 17.96
N HIS A 199 13.81 -21.75 17.30
CA HIS A 199 15.09 -21.56 16.62
C HIS A 199 14.96 -20.64 15.41
N VAL A 200 15.92 -19.72 15.29
CA VAL A 200 16.07 -18.81 14.15
C VAL A 200 17.53 -18.90 13.71
N THR A 201 17.75 -19.01 12.40
CA THR A 201 19.09 -19.16 11.80
C THR A 201 19.65 -17.84 11.30
N GLU A 202 18.82 -16.99 10.69
CA GLU A 202 19.24 -15.70 10.14
C GLU A 202 18.17 -14.62 10.37
N PHE A 203 18.62 -13.41 10.71
CA PHE A 203 17.84 -12.18 10.65
C PHE A 203 18.52 -11.24 9.66
N SER A 204 17.90 -11.04 8.49
CA SER A 204 18.46 -10.27 7.39
C SER A 204 17.66 -8.99 7.16
N ILE A 205 18.35 -7.87 7.05
CA ILE A 205 17.78 -6.61 6.56
C ILE A 205 18.27 -6.39 5.12
N GLY A 206 17.32 -6.31 4.20
CA GLY A 206 17.54 -6.12 2.78
C GLY A 206 17.65 -7.42 1.96
N PHE A 207 17.90 -7.25 0.66
CA PHE A 207 18.14 -8.31 -0.32
C PHE A 207 19.48 -8.12 -1.05
N GLY A 208 19.90 -9.15 -1.78
CA GLY A 208 21.11 -9.12 -2.61
C GLY A 208 22.40 -9.48 -1.84
N PRO A 209 23.57 -8.99 -2.29
CA PRO A 209 24.85 -9.33 -1.69
C PRO A 209 24.93 -8.84 -0.23
N GLN A 210 25.51 -9.67 0.65
CA GLN A 210 25.75 -9.34 2.06
C GLN A 210 26.84 -8.27 2.14
N LEU A 211 26.50 -7.11 2.71
CA LEU A 211 27.46 -6.05 3.00
C LEU A 211 28.13 -6.29 4.35
N TRP A 212 27.37 -6.82 5.30
CA TRP A 212 27.83 -7.08 6.64
C TRP A 212 27.13 -8.31 7.22
N LYS A 213 27.86 -9.10 8.00
CA LYS A 213 27.32 -10.23 8.74
C LYS A 213 27.99 -10.36 10.10
N ARG A 214 27.22 -10.74 11.11
CA ARG A 214 27.71 -11.02 12.45
C ARG A 214 26.93 -12.15 13.07
N LYS A 215 27.64 -13.18 13.51
CA LYS A 215 27.11 -14.26 14.34
C LYS A 215 27.73 -14.15 15.75
N PRO A 216 26.95 -13.84 16.80
CA PRO A 216 27.47 -13.81 18.16
C PRO A 216 28.04 -15.17 18.58
N GLU A 217 29.14 -15.18 19.33
CA GLU A 217 29.69 -16.42 19.87
C GLU A 217 28.67 -17.11 20.79
N GLY A 218 28.38 -18.39 20.53
CA GLY A 218 27.32 -19.13 21.22
C GLY A 218 25.89 -18.79 20.79
N GLY A 219 25.70 -17.84 19.87
CA GLY A 219 24.39 -17.49 19.32
C GLY A 219 23.97 -18.38 18.15
N SER A 220 22.68 -18.74 18.10
CA SER A 220 22.11 -19.50 16.97
C SER A 220 21.81 -18.63 15.74
N VAL A 221 21.73 -17.30 15.91
CA VAL A 221 21.25 -16.35 14.89
C VAL A 221 22.42 -15.61 14.22
N GLU A 222 22.45 -15.64 12.90
CA GLU A 222 23.27 -14.75 12.07
C GLU A 222 22.51 -13.45 11.77
N TYR A 223 23.10 -12.30 12.07
CA TYR A 223 22.56 -11.00 11.69
C TYR A 223 23.25 -10.52 10.41
N SER A 224 22.49 -10.23 9.36
CA SER A 224 23.03 -9.79 8.07
C SER A 224 22.39 -8.48 7.59
N LEU A 225 23.21 -7.63 6.97
CA LEU A 225 22.78 -6.41 6.28
C LEU A 225 23.17 -6.54 4.81
N ARG A 226 22.21 -6.35 3.92
CA ARG A 226 22.37 -6.54 2.47
C ARG A 226 22.23 -5.24 1.69
N ALA A 227 22.71 -5.23 0.46
CA ALA A 227 22.85 -4.02 -0.34
C ALA A 227 21.53 -3.33 -0.71
N ILE A 228 20.44 -4.10 -0.89
CA ILE A 228 19.14 -3.56 -1.32
C ILE A 228 18.24 -3.43 -0.11
N PRO A 229 17.90 -2.22 0.39
CA PRO A 229 17.12 -2.03 1.61
C PRO A 229 15.61 -2.24 1.43
N LEU A 230 15.17 -2.76 0.29
CA LEU A 230 13.77 -2.99 -0.07
C LEU A 230 13.27 -4.37 0.37
N GLY A 231 13.60 -4.79 1.59
CA GLY A 231 13.25 -6.12 2.06
C GLY A 231 13.90 -6.53 3.37
N GLY A 232 13.64 -7.76 3.75
CA GLY A 232 14.21 -8.45 4.90
C GLY A 232 13.61 -9.84 4.98
N TYR A 233 14.17 -10.69 5.82
CA TYR A 233 13.56 -11.97 6.15
C TYR A 233 14.10 -12.50 7.48
N VAL A 234 13.28 -13.32 8.13
CA VAL A 234 13.67 -14.17 9.26
C VAL A 234 13.72 -15.61 8.76
N ALA A 235 14.91 -16.22 8.76
CA ALA A 235 15.07 -17.60 8.34
C ALA A 235 14.88 -18.56 9.51
N PHE A 236 14.07 -19.60 9.28
CA PHE A 236 13.87 -20.70 10.22
C PHE A 236 14.68 -21.92 9.75
N PRO A 237 15.19 -22.76 10.69
CA PRO A 237 15.94 -23.96 10.32
C PRO A 237 15.12 -24.97 9.51
N ASP A 238 13.79 -24.87 9.59
CA ASP A 238 12.81 -25.64 8.83
C ASP A 238 12.98 -25.53 7.31
N ASP A 239 13.51 -24.40 6.83
CA ASP A 239 13.63 -24.10 5.40
C ASP A 239 14.94 -24.60 4.79
N ASP A 240 15.90 -25.07 5.62
CA ASP A 240 17.19 -25.59 5.17
C ASP A 240 17.43 -27.03 5.67
N PRO A 241 17.44 -28.03 4.77
CA PRO A 241 17.76 -29.42 5.11
C PRO A 241 19.17 -29.60 5.70
N LYS A 242 20.05 -28.61 5.59
CA LYS A 242 21.43 -28.61 6.10
C LYS A 242 21.60 -27.76 7.36
N SER A 243 20.52 -27.28 7.97
CA SER A 243 20.55 -26.38 9.13
C SER A 243 21.22 -26.97 10.37
N GLY A 244 21.46 -28.29 10.40
CA GLY A 244 22.14 -29.00 11.49
C GLY A 244 21.26 -29.31 12.69
N PHE A 245 19.97 -28.95 12.63
CA PHE A 245 18.96 -29.30 13.63
C PHE A 245 18.30 -30.64 13.29
N GLU A 246 17.93 -31.40 14.33
CA GLU A 246 17.17 -32.65 14.14
C GLU A 246 15.74 -32.33 13.68
N LYS A 247 15.20 -33.09 12.73
CA LYS A 247 13.85 -32.83 12.17
C LYS A 247 12.72 -32.89 13.20
N ASP A 248 12.91 -33.65 14.27
CA ASP A 248 11.94 -33.85 15.34
C ASP A 248 12.15 -32.90 16.53
N ASP A 249 13.07 -31.93 16.40
CA ASP A 249 13.34 -30.94 17.43
C ASP A 249 12.05 -30.13 17.73
N PRO A 250 11.59 -30.11 19.01
CA PRO A 250 10.36 -29.43 19.38
C PRO A 250 10.44 -27.90 19.23
N ASP A 251 11.64 -27.32 19.17
CA ASP A 251 11.88 -25.89 19.06
C ASP A 251 11.95 -25.39 17.60
N LEU A 252 11.68 -26.27 16.62
CA LEU A 252 11.42 -25.91 15.23
C LEU A 252 10.01 -25.34 15.05
N LEU A 253 9.87 -24.34 14.19
CA LEU A 253 8.60 -23.64 13.97
C LEU A 253 7.53 -24.62 13.49
N ASN A 254 7.86 -25.51 12.55
CA ASN A 254 6.89 -26.49 12.05
C ASN A 254 6.44 -27.51 13.09
N ASN A 255 7.22 -27.76 14.14
CA ASN A 255 6.91 -28.72 15.19
C ASN A 255 6.13 -28.12 16.36
N ARG A 256 6.03 -26.79 16.43
CA ARG A 256 5.23 -26.09 17.44
C ARG A 256 3.72 -26.28 17.24
N PRO A 257 2.92 -26.17 18.32
CA PRO A 257 1.47 -26.12 18.23
C PRO A 257 0.98 -24.98 17.32
N ILE A 258 -0.17 -25.17 16.67
CA ILE A 258 -0.76 -24.22 15.71
C ILE A 258 -0.86 -22.80 16.30
N GLY A 259 -1.27 -22.66 17.57
CA GLY A 259 -1.38 -21.36 18.22
C GLY A 259 -0.03 -20.63 18.32
N GLN A 260 1.05 -21.33 18.61
CA GLN A 260 2.39 -20.74 18.70
C GLN A 260 2.92 -20.34 17.32
N ARG A 261 2.70 -21.18 16.30
CA ARG A 261 2.99 -20.87 14.89
C ARG A 261 2.22 -19.63 14.43
N ALA A 262 0.93 -19.57 14.73
CA ALA A 262 0.07 -18.44 14.38
C ALA A 262 0.53 -17.14 15.04
N VAL A 263 1.01 -17.18 16.29
CA VAL A 263 1.61 -16.00 16.95
C VAL A 263 2.85 -15.53 16.22
N VAL A 264 3.78 -16.42 15.82
CA VAL A 264 4.97 -16.03 15.06
C VAL A 264 4.59 -15.44 13.71
N ILE A 265 3.72 -16.11 12.95
CA ILE A 265 3.32 -15.69 11.60
C ILE A 265 2.53 -14.38 11.61
N SER A 266 1.69 -14.13 12.62
CA SER A 266 0.95 -12.86 12.70
C SER A 266 1.76 -11.71 13.31
N ALA A 267 2.90 -12.00 13.95
CA ALA A 267 3.65 -10.99 14.70
C ALA A 267 4.19 -9.86 13.83
N GLY A 268 4.58 -10.12 12.58
CA GLY A 268 5.01 -9.06 11.66
C GLY A 268 3.88 -8.09 11.33
N VAL A 269 2.68 -8.59 11.04
CA VAL A 269 1.48 -7.75 10.81
C VAL A 269 1.15 -6.92 12.05
N VAL A 270 1.18 -7.55 13.23
CA VAL A 270 0.91 -6.85 14.51
C VAL A 270 1.98 -5.78 14.78
N ALA A 271 3.26 -6.06 14.50
CA ALA A 271 4.34 -5.09 14.66
C ALA A 271 4.13 -3.84 13.79
N ASN A 272 3.70 -3.99 12.53
CA ASN A 272 3.40 -2.86 11.65
C ASN A 272 2.19 -2.04 12.14
N ILE A 273 1.15 -2.70 12.65
CA ILE A 273 -0.02 -2.01 13.23
C ILE A 273 0.40 -1.19 14.45
N VAL A 274 1.19 -1.79 15.35
CA VAL A 274 1.73 -1.12 16.54
C VAL A 274 2.64 0.04 16.14
N PHE A 275 3.49 -0.15 15.14
CA PHE A 275 4.40 0.88 14.66
C PHE A 275 3.65 2.04 14.00
N ALA A 276 2.65 1.78 13.17
CA ALA A 276 1.77 2.83 12.64
C ALA A 276 1.14 3.68 13.75
N PHE A 277 0.60 3.02 14.79
CA PHE A 277 0.02 3.71 15.91
C PHE A 277 1.07 4.55 16.66
N ALA A 278 2.26 4.01 16.89
CA ALA A 278 3.36 4.71 17.55
C ALA A 278 3.85 5.94 16.75
N VAL A 279 3.94 5.81 15.42
CA VAL A 279 4.29 6.92 14.51
C VAL A 279 3.25 8.03 14.58
N LEU A 280 1.95 7.70 14.53
CA LEU A 280 0.87 8.69 14.68
C LEU A 280 0.84 9.31 16.08
N PHE A 281 1.11 8.51 17.11
CA PHE A 281 1.21 9.00 18.48
C PHE A 281 2.36 10.01 18.63
N ALA A 282 3.53 9.71 18.07
CA ALA A 282 4.68 10.59 18.06
C ALA A 282 4.41 11.87 17.25
N GLN A 283 3.79 11.75 16.08
CA GLN A 283 3.40 12.88 15.24
C GLN A 283 2.45 13.83 15.97
N ILE A 284 1.35 13.31 16.51
CA ILE A 284 0.34 14.15 17.18
C ILE A 284 0.89 14.72 18.49
N GLY A 285 1.78 13.97 19.18
CA GLY A 285 2.43 14.44 20.41
C GLY A 285 3.44 15.57 20.18
N THR A 286 4.17 15.54 19.06
CA THR A 286 5.25 16.51 18.78
C THR A 286 4.78 17.66 17.88
N VAL A 287 4.16 17.35 16.75
CA VAL A 287 3.71 18.33 15.73
C VAL A 287 2.25 18.73 15.94
N GLY A 288 1.44 17.85 16.52
CA GLY A 288 -0.02 18.01 16.57
C GLY A 288 -0.70 17.41 15.33
N LYS A 289 -2.02 17.35 15.37
CA LYS A 289 -2.80 16.84 14.25
C LYS A 289 -3.03 17.96 13.24
N ALA A 290 -2.58 17.77 12.00
CA ALA A 290 -2.90 18.68 10.90
C ALA A 290 -4.34 18.39 10.45
N GLU A 291 -5.25 19.32 10.72
CA GLU A 291 -6.64 19.23 10.29
C GLU A 291 -6.95 20.33 9.28
N SER A 292 -7.60 19.96 8.19
CA SER A 292 -8.16 20.92 7.25
C SER A 292 -9.35 21.60 7.92
N ALA A 293 -9.15 22.82 8.41
CA ALA A 293 -10.23 23.64 8.93
C ALA A 293 -11.03 24.18 7.74
N TYR A 294 -12.26 23.70 7.61
CA TYR A 294 -13.18 24.14 6.56
C TYR A 294 -13.65 25.56 6.82
N LEU A 295 -13.56 26.38 5.79
CA LEU A 295 -14.18 27.69 5.71
C LEU A 295 -15.41 27.59 4.81
N PRO A 296 -16.42 28.46 5.00
CA PRO A 296 -17.54 28.55 4.09
C PRO A 296 -17.07 28.77 2.65
N GLY A 297 -17.81 28.17 1.73
CA GLY A 297 -17.57 28.30 0.30
C GLY A 297 -16.60 27.31 -0.33
N VAL A 298 -16.53 27.32 -1.67
CA VAL A 298 -15.68 26.41 -2.46
C VAL A 298 -14.77 27.22 -3.37
N LYS A 299 -13.47 26.91 -3.40
CA LYS A 299 -12.48 27.60 -4.22
C LYS A 299 -12.53 27.12 -5.66
N VAL A 300 -12.36 28.05 -6.59
CA VAL A 300 -12.20 27.79 -8.03
C VAL A 300 -10.72 27.98 -8.39
N PRO A 301 -9.89 26.92 -8.45
CA PRO A 301 -8.51 27.08 -8.89
C PRO A 301 -8.39 27.35 -10.38
N ASP A 302 -9.31 26.81 -11.19
CA ASP A 302 -9.24 26.87 -12.64
C ASP A 302 -10.65 26.86 -13.26
N VAL A 303 -10.79 27.54 -14.40
CA VAL A 303 -12.04 27.69 -15.16
C VAL A 303 -11.75 27.32 -16.62
N ASN A 304 -12.58 26.45 -17.19
CA ASN A 304 -12.43 26.05 -18.59
C ASN A 304 -12.66 27.25 -19.53
N ALA A 305 -11.66 27.53 -20.37
CA ALA A 305 -11.75 28.57 -21.40
C ALA A 305 -12.95 28.33 -22.34
N GLY A 306 -13.72 29.39 -22.62
CA GLY A 306 -14.97 29.36 -23.39
C GLY A 306 -16.15 28.73 -22.65
N GLY A 307 -15.97 28.31 -21.39
CA GLY A 307 -16.98 27.65 -20.57
C GLY A 307 -18.09 28.58 -20.09
N VAL A 308 -19.18 27.98 -19.57
CA VAL A 308 -20.32 28.73 -19.00
C VAL A 308 -19.87 29.62 -17.85
N ALA A 309 -19.06 29.09 -16.94
CA ALA A 309 -18.59 29.83 -15.78
C ALA A 309 -17.72 31.04 -16.18
N GLU A 310 -16.85 30.91 -17.18
CA GLU A 310 -16.06 32.03 -17.69
C GLU A 310 -16.96 33.11 -18.30
N ARG A 311 -17.93 32.72 -19.13
CA ARG A 311 -18.91 33.66 -19.73
C ARG A 311 -19.79 34.35 -18.68
N ALA A 312 -20.10 33.66 -17.59
CA ALA A 312 -20.80 34.23 -16.43
C ALA A 312 -19.89 35.13 -15.56
N GLY A 313 -18.60 35.21 -15.88
CA GLY A 313 -17.64 36.08 -15.22
C GLY A 313 -16.98 35.47 -13.98
N ILE A 314 -17.13 34.15 -13.74
CA ILE A 314 -16.38 33.42 -12.71
C ILE A 314 -14.92 33.28 -13.16
N ARG A 315 -13.98 33.48 -12.23
CA ARG A 315 -12.54 33.45 -12.49
C ARG A 315 -11.83 32.53 -11.51
N ALA A 316 -10.64 32.09 -11.91
CA ALA A 316 -9.71 31.42 -11.00
C ALA A 316 -9.42 32.31 -9.78
N GLY A 317 -9.45 31.73 -8.59
CA GLY A 317 -9.30 32.40 -7.30
C GLY A 317 -10.63 32.74 -6.59
N ASP A 318 -11.78 32.67 -7.27
CA ASP A 318 -13.07 32.94 -6.66
C ASP A 318 -13.46 31.89 -5.61
N VAL A 319 -14.21 32.30 -4.59
CA VAL A 319 -14.80 31.41 -3.57
C VAL A 319 -16.32 31.45 -3.68
N LEU A 320 -16.95 30.36 -4.12
CA LEU A 320 -18.41 30.26 -4.22
C LEU A 320 -19.01 30.09 -2.82
N LEU A 321 -19.77 31.07 -2.34
CA LEU A 321 -20.42 31.08 -1.03
C LEU A 321 -21.85 30.53 -1.07
N ARG A 322 -22.55 30.70 -2.20
CA ARG A 322 -23.94 30.23 -2.38
C ARG A 322 -24.17 29.84 -3.84
N VAL A 323 -24.90 28.74 -4.07
CA VAL A 323 -25.28 28.26 -5.41
C VAL A 323 -26.77 27.97 -5.43
N GLY A 324 -27.55 28.83 -6.10
CA GLY A 324 -29.00 28.81 -6.00
C GLY A 324 -29.43 29.01 -4.55
N GLU A 325 -30.31 28.16 -4.04
CA GLU A 325 -30.76 28.19 -2.64
C GLU A 325 -29.76 27.52 -1.67
N TYR A 326 -28.72 26.85 -2.18
CA TYR A 326 -27.75 26.14 -1.33
C TYR A 326 -26.64 27.08 -0.84
N GLU A 327 -26.65 27.36 0.46
CA GLU A 327 -25.56 28.04 1.17
C GLU A 327 -24.42 27.08 1.48
N VAL A 328 -23.21 27.42 1.05
CA VAL A 328 -22.04 26.58 1.21
C VAL A 328 -21.43 26.78 2.59
N ARG A 329 -21.85 25.94 3.53
CA ARG A 329 -21.31 25.94 4.91
C ARG A 329 -19.93 25.28 4.97
N ALA A 330 -19.20 25.61 6.03
CA ALA A 330 -17.92 24.98 6.36
C ALA A 330 -18.13 23.50 6.70
N ALA A 331 -17.94 22.60 5.73
CA ALA A 331 -18.19 21.18 5.90
C ALA A 331 -17.31 20.31 4.95
N PRO A 332 -16.96 19.07 5.33
CA PRO A 332 -16.13 18.20 4.50
C PRO A 332 -16.71 17.89 3.12
N ASP A 333 -18.03 17.86 3.01
CA ASP A 333 -18.78 17.52 1.81
C ASP A 333 -19.19 18.73 0.95
N GLN A 334 -18.71 19.95 1.29
CA GLN A 334 -19.11 21.19 0.62
C GLN A 334 -18.90 21.16 -0.91
N VAL A 335 -17.82 20.54 -1.40
CA VAL A 335 -17.56 20.37 -2.84
C VAL A 335 -18.60 19.45 -3.48
N ALA A 336 -18.84 18.28 -2.87
CA ALA A 336 -19.79 17.30 -3.39
C ALA A 336 -21.21 17.87 -3.41
N ALA A 337 -21.59 18.59 -2.36
CA ALA A 337 -22.87 19.28 -2.27
C ALA A 337 -23.03 20.32 -3.40
N VAL A 338 -22.06 21.22 -3.59
CA VAL A 338 -22.10 22.21 -4.68
C VAL A 338 -22.15 21.54 -6.06
N VAL A 339 -21.34 20.50 -6.29
CA VAL A 339 -21.36 19.75 -7.55
C VAL A 339 -22.73 19.09 -7.77
N SER A 340 -23.34 18.54 -6.71
CA SER A 340 -24.67 17.92 -6.82
C SER A 340 -25.76 18.95 -7.12
N THR A 341 -25.70 20.14 -6.52
CA THR A 341 -26.63 21.25 -6.80
C THR A 341 -26.52 21.70 -8.25
N ILE A 342 -25.30 21.90 -8.77
CA ILE A 342 -25.08 22.30 -10.17
C ILE A 342 -25.60 21.22 -11.14
N LYS A 343 -25.32 19.94 -10.84
CA LYS A 343 -25.75 18.82 -11.70
C LYS A 343 -27.27 18.69 -11.78
N ALA A 344 -27.98 19.02 -10.70
CA ALA A 344 -29.44 18.90 -10.60
C ALA A 344 -30.20 19.99 -11.38
N HIS A 345 -29.59 21.16 -11.62
CA HIS A 345 -30.24 22.31 -12.25
C HIS A 345 -29.72 22.54 -13.68
N ALA A 346 -29.74 21.48 -14.50
CA ALA A 346 -29.31 21.55 -15.89
C ALA A 346 -30.27 22.42 -16.71
N GLY A 347 -29.76 23.46 -17.38
CA GLY A 347 -30.56 24.39 -18.18
C GLY A 347 -31.34 25.44 -17.37
N GLU A 348 -31.28 25.42 -16.05
CA GLU A 348 -31.93 26.38 -15.16
C GLU A 348 -30.94 27.46 -14.70
N GLU A 349 -31.33 28.73 -14.73
CA GLU A 349 -30.47 29.82 -14.27
C GLU A 349 -30.33 29.78 -12.74
N LEU A 350 -29.10 29.61 -12.27
CA LEU A 350 -28.74 29.66 -10.86
C LEU A 350 -28.03 30.96 -10.54
N ARG A 351 -28.43 31.61 -9.44
CA ARG A 351 -27.63 32.69 -8.85
C ARG A 351 -26.49 32.10 -8.04
N VAL A 352 -25.26 32.47 -8.40
CA VAL A 352 -24.05 32.09 -7.67
C VAL A 352 -23.50 33.32 -6.97
N GLU A 353 -23.45 33.27 -5.64
CA GLU A 353 -22.72 34.27 -4.86
C GLU A 353 -21.29 33.81 -4.65
N LEU A 354 -20.34 34.66 -5.00
CA LEU A 354 -18.91 34.39 -4.87
C LEU A 354 -18.20 35.54 -4.15
N ASP A 355 -17.12 35.21 -3.47
CA ASP A 355 -16.17 36.16 -2.92
C ASP A 355 -14.94 36.24 -3.83
N ARG A 356 -14.66 37.45 -4.32
CA ARG A 356 -13.47 37.77 -5.11
C ARG A 356 -12.68 38.85 -4.38
N SER A 357 -11.53 38.47 -3.83
CA SER A 357 -10.65 39.39 -3.09
C SER A 357 -11.35 40.17 -1.97
N GLY A 358 -12.32 39.54 -1.29
CA GLY A 358 -13.10 40.15 -0.20
C GLY A 358 -14.37 40.87 -0.64
N GLN A 359 -14.65 40.95 -1.95
CA GLN A 359 -15.89 41.52 -2.48
C GLN A 359 -16.89 40.42 -2.83
N ARG A 360 -18.10 40.53 -2.26
CA ARG A 360 -19.22 39.65 -2.63
C ARG A 360 -19.83 40.07 -3.95
N LEU A 361 -19.80 39.17 -4.92
CA LEU A 361 -20.39 39.32 -6.25
C LEU A 361 -21.48 38.26 -6.41
N SER A 362 -22.55 38.61 -7.12
CA SER A 362 -23.62 37.67 -7.49
C SER A 362 -23.68 37.59 -9.01
N VAL A 363 -23.46 36.40 -9.56
CA VAL A 363 -23.46 36.15 -11.01
C VAL A 363 -24.54 35.12 -11.37
N PRO A 364 -25.33 35.34 -12.42
CA PRO A 364 -26.23 34.33 -12.95
C PRO A 364 -25.42 33.31 -13.77
N VAL A 365 -25.66 32.03 -13.52
CA VAL A 365 -24.97 30.92 -14.20
C VAL A 365 -26.01 29.90 -14.61
N THR A 366 -26.06 29.56 -15.90
CA THR A 366 -26.98 28.54 -16.43
C THR A 366 -26.19 27.29 -16.80
N PRO A 367 -26.20 26.21 -15.98
CA PRO A 367 -25.44 25.00 -16.27
C PRO A 367 -25.87 24.39 -17.61
N VAL A 368 -24.89 24.06 -18.45
CA VAL A 368 -25.16 23.38 -19.72
C VAL A 368 -25.40 21.91 -19.47
N THR A 369 -26.43 21.35 -20.10
CA THR A 369 -26.73 19.92 -20.04
C THR A 369 -25.64 19.13 -20.76
N GLY A 370 -24.89 18.34 -20.01
CA GLY A 370 -23.90 17.41 -20.55
C GLY A 370 -24.54 16.25 -21.32
N ARG A 371 -23.72 15.46 -22.02
CA ARG A 371 -24.18 14.26 -22.76
C ARG A 371 -24.84 13.21 -21.85
N ASP A 372 -24.58 13.28 -20.56
CA ASP A 372 -25.13 12.45 -19.50
C ASP A 372 -26.41 13.03 -18.87
N GLY A 373 -26.96 14.12 -19.42
CA GLY A 373 -28.16 14.79 -18.92
C GLY A 373 -27.93 15.62 -17.66
N ARG A 374 -26.68 15.74 -17.16
CA ARG A 374 -26.35 16.47 -15.93
C ARG A 374 -25.82 17.87 -16.23
N GLY A 375 -26.15 18.83 -15.36
CA GLY A 375 -25.68 20.21 -15.50
C GLY A 375 -24.18 20.34 -15.25
N ALA A 376 -23.50 21.13 -16.08
CA ALA A 376 -22.09 21.46 -15.92
C ALA A 376 -21.82 22.93 -16.23
N ILE A 377 -20.97 23.57 -15.42
CA ILE A 377 -20.57 24.97 -15.61
C ILE A 377 -19.10 25.13 -16.05
N GLY A 378 -18.33 24.04 -16.08
CA GLY A 378 -16.94 24.03 -16.57
C GLY A 378 -15.92 24.63 -15.61
N VAL A 379 -16.02 24.31 -14.32
CA VAL A 379 -15.04 24.73 -13.28
C VAL A 379 -14.50 23.53 -12.53
N SER A 380 -13.25 23.62 -12.10
CA SER A 380 -12.72 22.75 -11.05
C SER A 380 -13.07 23.35 -9.68
N LEU A 381 -13.40 22.51 -8.70
CA LEU A 381 -13.80 22.94 -7.37
C LEU A 381 -12.95 22.26 -6.30
N TYR A 382 -12.41 23.06 -5.37
CA TYR A 382 -11.59 22.60 -4.26
C TYR A 382 -12.17 23.12 -2.94
N SER A 383 -12.08 22.32 -1.88
CA SER A 383 -12.55 22.74 -0.55
C SER A 383 -11.81 23.99 -0.08
N ASN A 384 -12.57 25.00 0.38
CA ASN A 384 -12.00 26.17 1.02
C ASN A 384 -11.51 25.78 2.42
N THR A 385 -10.24 25.45 2.54
CA THR A 385 -9.64 24.99 3.79
C THR A 385 -8.33 25.72 4.07
N TYR A 386 -7.96 25.78 5.34
CA TYR A 386 -6.60 26.07 5.78
C TYR A 386 -6.14 24.99 6.75
N ILE A 387 -4.83 24.77 6.82
CA ILE A 387 -4.27 23.77 7.72
C ILE A 387 -4.25 24.37 9.13
N LYS A 388 -4.97 23.75 10.06
CA LYS A 388 -4.94 24.06 11.48
C LYS A 388 -4.29 22.91 12.22
N HIS A 389 -3.22 23.20 12.95
CA HIS A 389 -2.61 22.23 13.85
C HIS A 389 -3.34 22.26 15.19
N THR A 390 -4.05 21.19 15.52
CA THR A 390 -4.66 20.99 16.84
C THR A 390 -3.72 20.20 17.73
N LYS A 391 -3.41 20.76 18.90
CA LYS A 391 -2.60 20.10 19.93
C LYS A 391 -3.50 19.28 20.87
N PRO A 392 -3.02 18.15 21.38
CA PRO A 392 -3.79 17.32 22.29
C PRO A 392 -3.90 17.94 23.69
N ASP A 393 -5.08 17.82 24.31
CA ASP A 393 -5.34 18.25 25.69
C ASP A 393 -4.80 17.21 26.72
N GLY A 394 -3.48 17.01 26.70
CA GLY A 394 -2.78 16.02 27.54
C GLY A 394 -2.79 14.60 26.98
N PHE A 395 -2.33 13.62 27.77
CA PHE A 395 -2.13 12.23 27.32
C PHE A 395 -3.43 11.55 26.86
N GLY A 396 -4.54 11.76 27.58
CA GLY A 396 -5.84 11.20 27.18
C GLY A 396 -6.35 11.79 25.86
N GLY A 397 -6.16 13.10 25.67
CA GLY A 397 -6.45 13.77 24.39
C GLY A 397 -5.59 13.23 23.26
N LEU A 398 -4.30 13.04 23.50
CA LEU A 398 -3.35 12.47 22.54
C LEU A 398 -3.79 11.06 22.12
N LEU A 399 -4.04 10.17 23.08
CA LEU A 399 -4.46 8.80 22.76
C LEU A 399 -5.77 8.79 21.96
N ARG A 400 -6.75 9.62 22.33
CA ARG A 400 -8.03 9.73 21.59
C ARG A 400 -7.83 10.25 20.17
N MET A 401 -7.02 11.29 20.00
CA MET A 401 -6.70 11.85 18.67
C MET A 401 -5.96 10.82 17.81
N THR A 402 -4.95 10.15 18.36
CA THR A 402 -4.23 9.07 17.69
C THR A 402 -5.14 7.92 17.30
N SER A 403 -5.97 7.41 18.21
CA SER A 403 -6.92 6.34 17.90
C SER A 403 -7.93 6.74 16.83
N SER A 404 -8.46 7.97 16.90
CA SER A 404 -9.37 8.48 15.88
C SER A 404 -8.70 8.56 14.50
N GLU A 405 -7.45 9.02 14.45
CA GLU A 405 -6.70 9.15 13.20
C GLU A 405 -6.28 7.79 12.65
N PHE A 406 -5.82 6.88 13.51
CA PHE A 406 -5.53 5.50 13.17
C PHE A 406 -6.76 4.79 12.57
N ASN A 407 -7.93 4.95 13.19
CA ASN A 407 -9.19 4.39 12.68
C ASN A 407 -9.59 5.00 11.33
N ARG A 408 -9.39 6.31 11.15
CA ARG A 408 -9.65 7.00 9.88
C ARG A 408 -8.78 6.45 8.75
N ILE A 409 -7.47 6.37 8.96
CA ILE A 409 -6.52 5.85 7.97
C ILE A 409 -6.79 4.37 7.70
N SER A 410 -7.04 3.57 8.73
CA SER A 410 -7.41 2.16 8.59
C SER A 410 -8.68 1.99 7.76
N GLY A 411 -9.69 2.82 7.99
CA GLY A 411 -10.91 2.84 7.18
C GLY A 411 -10.67 3.17 5.71
N ILE A 412 -9.75 4.10 5.42
CA ILE A 412 -9.34 4.44 4.05
C ILE A 412 -8.63 3.26 3.39
N VAL A 413 -7.67 2.64 4.07
CA VAL A 413 -6.91 1.49 3.54
C VAL A 413 -7.83 0.30 3.28
N LEU A 414 -8.65 -0.08 4.26
CA LEU A 414 -9.60 -1.18 4.12
C LEU A 414 -10.68 -0.89 3.07
N GLY A 415 -11.16 0.36 2.98
CA GLY A 415 -12.08 0.81 1.93
C GLY A 415 -11.46 0.74 0.54
N GLY A 416 -10.20 1.14 0.40
CA GLY A 416 -9.43 1.00 -0.83
C GLY A 416 -9.26 -0.46 -1.23
N LEU A 417 -8.90 -1.33 -0.28
CA LEU A 417 -8.75 -2.76 -0.51
C LEU A 417 -10.07 -3.42 -0.93
N LYS A 418 -11.18 -3.04 -0.27
CA LYS A 418 -12.53 -3.45 -0.67
C LYS A 418 -12.86 -2.99 -2.08
N SER A 419 -12.50 -1.76 -2.45
CA SER A 419 -12.75 -1.22 -3.79
C SER A 419 -11.96 -1.95 -4.88
N ILE A 420 -10.74 -2.42 -4.60
CA ILE A 420 -9.98 -3.26 -5.55
C ILE A 420 -10.75 -4.53 -5.88
N ILE A 421 -11.40 -5.15 -4.89
CA ILE A 421 -12.17 -6.39 -5.07
C ILE A 421 -13.51 -6.12 -5.77
N THR A 422 -14.23 -5.06 -5.38
CA THR A 422 -15.59 -4.79 -5.91
C THR A 422 -15.61 -4.00 -7.21
N ASN A 423 -14.60 -3.15 -7.45
CA ASN A 423 -14.52 -2.20 -8.57
C ASN A 423 -13.10 -2.22 -9.20
N PHE A 424 -12.61 -3.41 -9.54
CA PHE A 424 -11.23 -3.61 -10.00
C PHE A 424 -10.84 -2.74 -11.20
N SER A 425 -11.69 -2.65 -12.23
CA SER A 425 -11.40 -1.90 -13.47
C SER A 425 -11.12 -0.41 -13.23
N ASN A 426 -11.81 0.20 -12.27
CA ASN A 426 -11.66 1.61 -11.93
C ASN A 426 -10.52 1.86 -10.92
N THR A 427 -10.12 0.82 -10.16
CA THR A 427 -9.18 0.97 -9.04
C THR A 427 -7.75 0.53 -9.40
N VAL A 428 -7.57 -0.43 -10.31
CA VAL A 428 -6.25 -0.99 -10.66
C VAL A 428 -5.26 0.06 -11.18
N GLY A 429 -5.75 1.07 -11.91
CA GLY A 429 -4.95 2.19 -12.39
C GLY A 429 -4.49 3.15 -11.28
N GLN A 430 -5.11 3.09 -10.11
CA GLN A 430 -4.80 3.95 -8.96
C GLN A 430 -3.85 3.29 -7.95
N ILE A 431 -3.61 1.98 -8.08
CA ILE A 431 -2.66 1.24 -7.23
C ILE A 431 -1.26 1.79 -7.51
N SER A 432 -0.59 2.32 -6.50
CA SER A 432 0.80 2.78 -6.63
C SER A 432 1.74 1.58 -6.54
N GLY A 433 2.64 1.39 -7.50
CA GLY A 433 3.71 0.39 -7.41
C GLY A 433 4.89 0.89 -6.57
N PRO A 434 5.95 0.07 -6.43
CA PRO A 434 7.10 0.39 -5.57
C PRO A 434 7.79 1.71 -5.96
N VAL A 435 7.90 2.00 -7.25
CA VAL A 435 8.53 3.23 -7.76
C VAL A 435 7.67 4.45 -7.42
N ALA A 436 6.35 4.37 -7.64
CA ALA A 436 5.43 5.45 -7.30
C ALA A 436 5.38 5.74 -5.79
N ILE A 437 5.53 4.71 -4.93
CA ILE A 437 5.60 4.88 -3.47
C ILE A 437 6.86 5.66 -3.09
N VAL A 438 8.03 5.30 -3.62
CA VAL A 438 9.29 6.03 -3.37
C VAL A 438 9.21 7.45 -3.90
N ALA A 439 8.63 7.66 -5.09
CA ALA A 439 8.45 8.99 -5.67
C ALA A 439 7.59 9.89 -4.77
N LYS A 440 6.39 9.43 -4.36
CA LYS A 440 5.52 10.16 -3.42
C LYS A 440 6.19 10.38 -2.07
N GLY A 441 6.89 9.38 -1.52
CA GLY A 441 7.63 9.53 -0.28
C GLY A 441 8.72 10.60 -0.39
N SER A 442 9.44 10.64 -1.52
CA SER A 442 10.50 11.61 -1.76
C SER A 442 9.98 13.03 -1.99
N GLU A 443 8.78 13.18 -2.53
CA GLU A 443 8.08 14.46 -2.69
C GLU A 443 7.66 15.01 -1.33
N ILE A 444 7.07 14.15 -0.48
CA ILE A 444 6.66 14.49 0.88
C ILE A 444 7.89 14.86 1.72
N ALA A 445 8.96 14.07 1.63
CA ALA A 445 10.23 14.34 2.30
C ALA A 445 10.80 15.75 2.01
N ARG A 446 10.60 16.26 0.79
CA ARG A 446 11.07 17.60 0.39
C ARG A 446 10.21 18.74 0.93
N THR A 447 8.93 18.48 1.19
CA THR A 447 7.93 19.54 1.36
C THR A 447 7.35 19.61 2.77
N ASP A 448 7.28 18.48 3.48
CA ASP A 448 6.63 18.39 4.79
C ASP A 448 7.18 17.23 5.63
N SER A 449 7.99 17.56 6.64
CA SER A 449 8.50 16.57 7.59
C SER A 449 7.40 15.95 8.45
N ALA A 450 6.29 16.65 8.70
CA ALA A 450 5.12 16.08 9.37
C ALA A 450 4.37 15.11 8.45
N GLY A 451 4.38 15.40 7.15
CA GLY A 451 3.84 14.54 6.10
C GLY A 451 4.53 13.18 6.04
N LEU A 452 5.83 13.09 6.38
CA LEU A 452 6.55 11.82 6.43
C LEU A 452 6.01 10.86 7.50
N PHE A 453 5.59 11.36 8.65
CA PHE A 453 4.92 10.54 9.67
C PHE A 453 3.61 9.96 9.15
N GLN A 454 2.80 10.80 8.50
CA GLN A 454 1.54 10.37 7.91
C GLN A 454 1.76 9.34 6.80
N PHE A 455 2.77 9.57 5.94
CA PHE A 455 3.19 8.64 4.90
C PHE A 455 3.61 7.29 5.50
N ALA A 456 4.49 7.31 6.51
CA ALA A 456 4.94 6.11 7.20
C ALA A 456 3.76 5.35 7.85
N ALA A 457 2.82 6.05 8.47
CA ALA A 457 1.63 5.44 9.07
C ALA A 457 0.72 4.78 8.02
N ILE A 458 0.44 5.47 6.91
CA ILE A 458 -0.37 4.93 5.80
C ILE A 458 0.31 3.69 5.22
N VAL A 459 1.62 3.74 4.95
CA VAL A 459 2.37 2.62 4.38
C VAL A 459 2.38 1.43 5.34
N ASN A 460 2.59 1.64 6.64
CA ASN A 460 2.54 0.56 7.64
C ASN A 460 1.17 -0.12 7.69
N ILE A 461 0.08 0.67 7.77
CA ILE A 461 -1.28 0.13 7.82
C ILE A 461 -1.61 -0.62 6.52
N ASN A 462 -1.18 -0.10 5.38
CA ASN A 462 -1.34 -0.76 4.09
C ASN A 462 -0.55 -2.07 4.01
N LEU A 463 0.71 -2.07 4.44
CA LEU A 463 1.54 -3.28 4.46
C LEU A 463 0.96 -4.34 5.41
N ALA A 464 0.47 -3.93 6.58
CA ALA A 464 -0.23 -4.83 7.49
C ALA A 464 -1.52 -5.40 6.88
N ALA A 465 -2.33 -4.55 6.24
CA ALA A 465 -3.58 -4.97 5.61
C ALA A 465 -3.35 -5.94 4.44
N VAL A 466 -2.35 -5.66 3.59
CA VAL A 466 -1.97 -6.52 2.46
C VAL A 466 -1.37 -7.83 2.98
N ASN A 467 -0.42 -7.79 3.93
CA ASN A 467 0.21 -9.00 4.46
C ASN A 467 -0.79 -9.90 5.24
N LEU A 468 -1.90 -9.35 5.74
CA LEU A 468 -2.97 -10.12 6.35
C LEU A 468 -3.90 -10.82 5.34
N LEU A 469 -3.83 -10.45 4.05
CA LEU A 469 -4.66 -11.09 3.03
C LEU A 469 -4.33 -12.59 2.92
N PRO A 470 -5.34 -13.43 2.66
CA PRO A 470 -5.18 -14.86 2.45
C PRO A 470 -4.58 -15.18 1.07
N LEU A 471 -3.47 -14.53 0.73
CA LEU A 471 -2.74 -14.71 -0.53
C LEU A 471 -1.45 -15.49 -0.26
N PRO A 472 -1.08 -16.47 -1.10
CA PRO A 472 0.18 -17.17 -0.94
C PRO A 472 1.37 -16.20 -1.12
N ALA A 473 2.49 -16.50 -0.46
CA ALA A 473 3.67 -15.62 -0.27
C ALA A 473 3.52 -14.47 0.74
N LEU A 474 2.34 -14.28 1.33
CA LEU A 474 2.13 -13.34 2.43
C LEU A 474 1.86 -14.10 3.76
N ASP A 475 2.03 -13.42 4.89
CA ASP A 475 1.77 -13.98 6.23
C ASP A 475 0.35 -14.54 6.36
N GLY A 476 -0.64 -13.82 5.82
CA GLY A 476 -2.03 -14.23 5.81
C GLY A 476 -2.28 -15.50 4.99
N GLY A 477 -1.43 -15.79 4.00
CA GLY A 477 -1.41 -17.06 3.28
C GLY A 477 -1.03 -18.23 4.18
N TYR A 478 0.07 -18.10 4.94
CA TYR A 478 0.45 -19.09 5.96
C TYR A 478 -0.61 -19.23 7.05
N LEU A 479 -1.19 -18.11 7.51
CA LEU A 479 -2.25 -18.13 8.51
C LEU A 479 -3.49 -18.88 7.99
N LEU A 480 -3.85 -18.71 6.70
CA LEU A 480 -4.92 -19.48 6.08
C LEU A 480 -4.63 -20.98 6.09
N LEU A 481 -3.39 -21.38 5.75
CA LEU A 481 -2.99 -22.79 5.78
C LEU A 481 -3.07 -23.36 7.20
N LEU A 482 -2.68 -22.59 8.23
CA LEU A 482 -2.84 -22.98 9.63
C LEU A 482 -4.32 -23.11 10.04
N ILE A 483 -5.19 -22.22 9.55
CA ILE A 483 -6.64 -22.33 9.78
C ILE A 483 -7.17 -23.63 9.16
N ILE A 484 -6.75 -23.96 7.94
CA ILE A 484 -7.12 -25.22 7.27
C ILE A 484 -6.60 -26.42 8.07
N GLU A 485 -5.38 -26.37 8.59
CA GLU A 485 -4.80 -27.40 9.46
C GLU A 485 -5.63 -27.59 10.75
N ALA A 486 -6.01 -26.49 11.41
CA ALA A 486 -6.83 -26.49 12.61
C ALA A 486 -8.22 -27.11 12.36
N VAL A 487 -8.88 -26.71 11.26
CA VAL A 487 -10.18 -27.26 10.86
C VAL A 487 -10.11 -28.76 10.52
N ARG A 488 -8.96 -29.24 10.02
CA ARG A 488 -8.72 -30.67 9.73
C ARG A 488 -8.34 -31.49 10.97
N GLY A 489 -8.49 -30.93 12.17
CA GLY A 489 -8.18 -31.61 13.43
C GLY A 489 -6.68 -31.67 13.74
N GLY A 490 -5.91 -30.67 13.29
CA GLY A 490 -4.46 -30.59 13.53
C GLY A 490 -3.62 -31.47 12.61
N LYS A 491 -4.22 -32.03 11.56
CA LYS A 491 -3.49 -32.81 10.55
C LYS A 491 -2.72 -31.86 9.64
N LYS A 492 -1.39 -31.81 9.82
CA LYS A 492 -0.47 -31.03 8.98
C LYS A 492 -0.74 -31.25 7.50
N LEU A 493 -0.66 -30.18 6.72
CA LEU A 493 -0.69 -30.27 5.27
C LEU A 493 0.62 -30.93 4.79
N PRO A 494 0.59 -31.69 3.68
CA PRO A 494 1.81 -32.19 3.09
C PRO A 494 2.74 -31.02 2.77
N GLN A 495 4.02 -31.09 3.19
CA GLN A 495 4.99 -30.01 2.96
C GLN A 495 5.08 -29.61 1.48
N ALA A 496 4.98 -30.57 0.55
CA ALA A 496 4.98 -30.29 -0.88
C ALA A 496 3.80 -29.41 -1.34
N LEU A 497 2.62 -29.56 -0.72
CA LEU A 497 1.45 -28.74 -1.03
C LEU A 497 1.63 -27.32 -0.47
N GLU A 498 2.08 -27.20 0.77
CA GLU A 498 2.37 -25.90 1.40
C GLU A 498 3.43 -25.13 0.61
N GLN A 499 4.58 -25.75 0.33
CA GLN A 499 5.64 -25.17 -0.49
C GLN A 499 5.17 -24.82 -1.90
N GLY A 500 4.39 -25.70 -2.53
CA GLY A 500 3.84 -25.46 -3.87
C GLY A 500 2.90 -24.25 -3.91
N VAL A 501 1.98 -24.15 -2.94
CA VAL A 501 1.06 -23.00 -2.82
C VAL A 501 1.85 -21.72 -2.57
N MET A 502 2.77 -21.73 -1.62
CA MET A 502 3.58 -20.55 -1.28
C MET A 502 4.49 -20.11 -2.43
N ALA A 503 5.16 -21.03 -3.11
CA ALA A 503 5.99 -20.75 -4.28
C ALA A 503 5.16 -20.20 -5.45
N SER A 504 3.94 -20.70 -5.66
CA SER A 504 3.03 -20.18 -6.70
C SER A 504 2.65 -18.72 -6.45
N GLY A 505 2.39 -18.35 -5.19
CA GLY A 505 2.15 -16.96 -4.81
C GLY A 505 3.37 -16.09 -4.99
N LEU A 506 4.56 -16.59 -4.63
CA LEU A 506 5.80 -15.83 -4.79
C LEU A 506 6.04 -15.50 -6.27
N LEU A 507 5.86 -16.49 -7.15
CA LEU A 507 5.99 -16.31 -8.59
C LEU A 507 4.95 -15.31 -9.14
N LEU A 508 3.70 -15.40 -8.67
CA LEU A 508 2.66 -14.43 -9.02
C LEU A 508 3.01 -13.00 -8.55
N MET A 509 3.48 -12.86 -7.31
CA MET A 509 3.87 -11.56 -6.75
C MET A 509 5.08 -10.97 -7.45
N MET A 510 6.05 -11.80 -7.86
CA MET A 510 7.17 -11.35 -8.71
C MET A 510 6.68 -10.85 -10.06
N PHE A 511 5.79 -11.60 -10.73
CA PHE A 511 5.24 -11.18 -12.02
C PHE A 511 4.44 -9.88 -11.91
N LEU A 512 3.57 -9.78 -10.90
CA LEU A 512 2.80 -8.56 -10.63
C LEU A 512 3.72 -7.38 -10.29
N GLY A 513 4.74 -7.60 -9.46
CA GLY A 513 5.72 -6.60 -9.07
C GLY A 513 6.48 -6.05 -10.27
N VAL A 514 6.99 -6.92 -11.14
CA VAL A 514 7.65 -6.51 -12.40
C VAL A 514 6.68 -5.75 -13.30
N GLY A 515 5.45 -6.21 -13.45
CA GLY A 515 4.42 -5.52 -14.23
C GLY A 515 4.11 -4.12 -13.70
N LEU A 516 4.01 -3.95 -12.37
CA LEU A 516 3.81 -2.66 -11.73
C LEU A 516 5.01 -1.74 -11.90
N VAL A 517 6.24 -2.25 -11.78
CA VAL A 517 7.46 -1.46 -12.01
C VAL A 517 7.54 -0.98 -13.46
N ILE A 518 7.25 -1.84 -14.44
CA ILE A 518 7.22 -1.46 -15.86
C ILE A 518 6.16 -0.38 -16.08
N ARG A 519 4.94 -0.59 -15.59
CA ARG A 519 3.84 0.37 -15.72
C ARG A 519 4.19 1.72 -15.08
N ASP A 520 4.72 1.71 -13.86
CA ASP A 520 5.11 2.92 -13.16
C ASP A 520 6.25 3.65 -13.90
N THR A 521 7.22 2.92 -14.45
CA THR A 521 8.33 3.51 -15.25
C THR A 521 7.81 4.13 -16.54
N LEU A 522 6.88 3.47 -17.24
CA LEU A 522 6.26 3.99 -18.46
C LEU A 522 5.40 5.23 -18.20
N ASN A 523 4.80 5.36 -17.01
CA ASN A 523 4.06 6.56 -16.63
C ASN A 523 4.97 7.74 -16.23
N LEU A 524 6.27 7.49 -16.02
CA LEU A 524 7.28 8.52 -15.68
C LEU A 524 8.06 9.02 -16.90
N LEU A 525 8.05 8.28 -17.99
CA LEU A 525 8.57 8.67 -19.31
C LEU A 525 7.50 9.44 -20.09
#